data_AF-A0A433RNK4-F1
#
_entry.id   AF-A0A433RNK4-F1
#
_cell.length_a   1.000
_cell.length_b   1.000
_cell.length_c   1.000
_cell.angle_alpha   90.00
_cell.angle_beta   90.00
_cell.angle_gamma   90.00
#
_symmetry.space_group_name_H-M   'P 1'
#
loop_
_entity.id
_entity.type
_entity.pdbx_description
1 polymer ?
#
loop_
_entity_poly.entity_id
_entity_poly.type
_entity_poly.pdbx_seq_one_letter_code
_entity_poly.pdbx_strand_id
1 'polypeptide(L)'
;MADKTFGFKVSDEDYERAKFLIETSGLSSKEWFQNALANYEVKALQTNAPEYSRNLTELELHTTRIYELVVGMVQQSIYFKDHAVREVSEQLEKKEQLMLELQEKLHQTKQTVQTLQAEKQELTAVQVEQAKQLEEGRLSTENSQLLIAEYKEKNDSLTGLVTKYQGYAEENEQLKVAFAEEKEALLTAAATEKQQLEQALTTATNEAKANEAKATELEKALAEEKAKAEQATALLQERHELALERAIVKAEREYQEKLQAQLDTYNARITELQAENDRIRASYENRLEELLKS
;
A
#
# COMPACT_ATOMS: atom_id res chain seq x y z
N MET A 1 -54.69 -115.57 -68.22
CA MET A 1 -55.40 -116.76 -67.71
C MET A 1 -56.45 -116.28 -66.72
N ALA A 2 -57.67 -116.81 -66.74
CA ALA A 2 -58.71 -116.41 -65.80
C ALA A 2 -58.33 -116.86 -64.38
N ASP A 3 -58.34 -115.95 -63.42
CA ASP A 3 -58.09 -116.28 -62.01
C ASP A 3 -59.22 -117.18 -61.51
N LYS A 4 -58.84 -118.34 -60.95
CA LYS A 4 -59.77 -119.30 -60.34
C LYS A 4 -59.60 -119.27 -58.82
N THR A 5 -60.71 -119.24 -58.10
CA THR A 5 -60.70 -119.30 -56.63
C THR A 5 -60.40 -120.71 -56.15
N PHE A 6 -59.34 -120.88 -55.38
CA PHE A 6 -58.97 -122.12 -54.69
C PHE A 6 -59.00 -121.86 -53.18
N GLY A 7 -59.90 -122.55 -52.47
CA GLY A 7 -60.12 -122.33 -51.04
C GLY A 7 -60.22 -123.65 -50.28
N PHE A 8 -59.58 -123.71 -49.12
CA PHE A 8 -59.57 -124.87 -48.23
C PHE A 8 -59.83 -124.39 -46.80
N LYS A 9 -60.52 -125.21 -46.00
CA LYS A 9 -60.71 -124.94 -44.57
C LYS A 9 -59.45 -125.38 -43.83
N VAL A 10 -58.79 -124.46 -43.16
CA VAL A 10 -57.63 -124.71 -42.29
C VAL A 10 -58.03 -124.59 -40.82
N SER A 11 -57.16 -125.06 -39.93
CA SER A 11 -57.26 -124.75 -38.51
C SER A 11 -57.03 -123.24 -38.28
N ASP A 12 -57.54 -122.70 -37.18
CA ASP A 12 -57.32 -121.29 -36.81
C ASP A 12 -55.82 -120.98 -36.62
N GLU A 13 -55.05 -121.95 -36.13
CA GLU A 13 -53.59 -121.82 -35.95
C GLU A 13 -52.85 -121.70 -37.28
N ASP A 14 -53.20 -122.53 -38.26
CA ASP A 14 -52.61 -122.48 -39.60
C ASP A 14 -53.03 -121.21 -40.36
N TYR A 15 -54.25 -120.72 -40.13
CA TYR A 15 -54.74 -119.48 -40.71
C TYR A 15 -53.93 -118.27 -40.22
N GLU A 16 -53.79 -118.11 -38.90
CA GLU A 16 -53.02 -117.00 -38.32
C GLU A 16 -51.53 -117.08 -38.70
N ARG A 17 -50.97 -118.28 -38.73
CA ARG A 17 -49.58 -118.48 -39.16
C ARG A 17 -49.37 -118.12 -40.63
N ALA A 18 -50.28 -118.53 -41.52
CA ALA A 18 -50.22 -118.17 -42.93
C ALA A 18 -50.36 -116.66 -43.13
N LYS A 19 -51.29 -116.02 -42.41
CA LYS A 19 -51.50 -114.56 -42.45
C LYS A 19 -50.25 -113.79 -42.02
N PHE A 20 -49.64 -114.17 -40.89
CA PHE A 20 -48.40 -113.55 -40.40
C PHE A 20 -47.24 -113.68 -41.40
N LEU A 21 -47.07 -114.86 -42.01
CA LEU A 21 -46.02 -115.09 -43.01
C LEU A 21 -46.24 -114.28 -44.29
N ILE A 22 -47.48 -114.12 -44.73
CA ILE A 22 -47.82 -113.27 -45.88
C ILE A 22 -47.48 -111.81 -45.56
N GLU A 23 -47.95 -111.28 -44.43
CA GLU A 23 -47.70 -109.90 -44.01
C GLU A 23 -46.20 -109.59 -43.86
N THR A 24 -45.45 -110.51 -43.24
CA THR A 24 -43.99 -110.36 -43.05
C THR A 24 -43.22 -110.39 -44.37
N SER A 25 -43.71 -111.13 -45.37
CA SER A 25 -43.07 -111.23 -46.68
C SER A 25 -43.24 -109.97 -47.55
N GLY A 26 -44.21 -109.12 -47.24
CA GLY A 26 -44.58 -107.96 -48.06
C GLY A 26 -45.22 -108.32 -49.42
N LEU A 27 -45.52 -109.60 -49.66
CA LEU A 27 -46.18 -110.09 -50.87
C LEU A 27 -47.70 -110.12 -50.69
N SER A 28 -48.45 -110.00 -51.80
CA SER A 28 -49.88 -110.29 -51.76
C SER A 28 -50.12 -111.79 -51.48
N SER A 29 -51.27 -112.15 -50.90
CA SER A 29 -51.60 -113.56 -50.64
C SER A 29 -51.50 -114.44 -51.90
N LYS A 30 -51.77 -113.88 -53.08
CA LYS A 30 -51.63 -114.54 -54.38
C LYS A 30 -50.17 -114.83 -54.72
N GLU A 31 -49.31 -113.83 -54.63
CA GLU A 31 -47.87 -113.97 -54.92
C GLU A 31 -47.18 -114.87 -53.91
N TRP A 32 -47.54 -114.75 -52.63
CA TRP A 32 -47.03 -115.63 -51.58
C TRP A 32 -47.41 -117.10 -51.85
N PHE A 33 -48.67 -117.37 -52.21
CA PHE A 33 -49.11 -118.73 -52.53
C PHE A 33 -48.44 -119.29 -53.80
N GLN A 34 -48.27 -118.46 -54.84
CA GLN A 34 -47.52 -118.85 -56.03
C GLN A 34 -46.05 -119.18 -55.72
N ASN A 35 -45.41 -118.39 -54.86
CA ASN A 35 -44.04 -118.64 -54.42
C ASN A 35 -43.95 -119.91 -53.55
N ALA A 36 -44.92 -120.15 -52.67
CA ALA A 36 -45.00 -121.38 -51.89
C ALA A 36 -45.17 -122.62 -52.79
N LEU A 37 -46.01 -122.53 -53.83
CA LEU A 37 -46.17 -123.60 -54.83
C LEU A 37 -44.87 -123.84 -55.61
N ALA A 38 -44.22 -122.79 -56.11
CA ALA A 38 -42.96 -122.92 -56.83
C ALA A 38 -41.86 -123.57 -55.97
N ASN A 39 -41.75 -123.17 -54.69
CA ASN A 39 -40.81 -123.78 -53.75
C ASN A 39 -41.14 -125.25 -53.47
N TYR A 40 -42.44 -125.59 -53.38
CA TYR A 40 -42.86 -126.97 -53.24
C TYR A 40 -42.54 -127.80 -54.50
N GLU A 41 -42.74 -127.24 -55.70
CA GLU A 41 -42.37 -127.88 -56.96
C GLU A 41 -40.86 -128.14 -57.05
N VAL A 42 -40.02 -127.18 -56.62
CA VAL A 42 -38.56 -127.37 -56.55
C VAL A 42 -38.18 -128.51 -55.59
N LYS A 43 -38.81 -128.58 -54.41
CA LYS A 43 -38.60 -129.69 -53.46
C LYS A 43 -39.11 -131.03 -53.98
N ALA A 44 -40.24 -131.03 -54.71
CA ALA A 44 -40.76 -132.22 -55.36
C ALA A 44 -39.83 -132.69 -56.49
N LEU A 45 -39.21 -131.78 -57.25
CA LEU A 45 -38.19 -132.09 -58.26
C LEU A 45 -36.92 -132.67 -57.64
N GLN A 46 -36.48 -132.20 -56.47
CA GLN A 46 -35.38 -132.81 -55.72
C GLN A 46 -35.66 -134.28 -55.35
N THR A 47 -36.93 -134.61 -55.08
CA THR A 47 -37.35 -135.96 -54.67
C THR A 47 -37.56 -136.88 -55.87
N ASN A 48 -38.13 -136.37 -56.96
CA ASN A 48 -38.50 -137.14 -58.15
C ASN A 48 -37.38 -137.26 -59.20
N ALA A 49 -36.38 -136.38 -59.17
CA ALA A 49 -35.24 -136.37 -60.10
C ALA A 49 -33.90 -136.27 -59.33
N PRO A 50 -33.47 -137.37 -58.69
CA PRO A 50 -32.31 -137.37 -57.78
C PRO A 50 -30.99 -136.97 -58.48
N GLU A 51 -30.90 -137.13 -59.80
CA GLU A 51 -29.76 -136.69 -60.63
C GLU A 51 -29.54 -135.17 -60.63
N TYR A 52 -30.59 -134.36 -60.38
CA TYR A 52 -30.50 -132.90 -60.28
C TYR A 52 -30.54 -132.37 -58.84
N SER A 53 -30.76 -133.24 -57.84
CA SER A 53 -30.86 -132.88 -56.42
C SER A 53 -29.65 -132.06 -55.94
N ARG A 54 -28.44 -132.49 -56.31
CA ARG A 54 -27.20 -131.76 -56.00
C ARG A 54 -27.20 -130.33 -56.53
N ASN A 55 -27.61 -130.12 -57.79
CA ASN A 55 -27.63 -128.80 -58.42
C ASN A 55 -28.68 -127.89 -57.78
N LEU A 56 -29.83 -128.44 -57.37
CA LEU A 56 -30.88 -127.69 -56.69
C LEU A 56 -30.47 -127.29 -55.27
N THR A 57 -29.80 -128.16 -54.52
CA THR A 57 -29.24 -127.82 -53.20
C THR A 57 -28.14 -126.76 -53.32
N GLU A 58 -27.29 -126.85 -54.34
CA GLU A 58 -26.27 -125.83 -54.59
C GLU A 58 -26.90 -124.47 -54.97
N LEU A 59 -27.97 -124.47 -55.76
CA LEU A 59 -28.73 -123.26 -56.08
C LEU A 59 -29.37 -122.62 -54.84
N GLU A 60 -29.99 -123.43 -53.97
CA GLU A 60 -30.52 -122.98 -52.68
C GLU A 60 -29.41 -122.34 -51.83
N LEU A 61 -28.25 -123.00 -51.70
CA LEU A 61 -27.10 -122.50 -50.96
C LEU A 61 -26.62 -121.15 -51.50
N HIS A 62 -26.42 -121.02 -52.82
CA HIS A 62 -26.00 -119.76 -53.44
C HIS A 62 -27.03 -118.66 -53.23
N THR A 63 -28.32 -119.00 -53.31
CA THR A 63 -29.43 -118.05 -53.11
C THR A 63 -29.48 -117.56 -51.66
N THR A 64 -29.36 -118.45 -50.68
CA THR A 64 -29.23 -118.09 -49.26
C THR A 64 -28.01 -117.19 -49.03
N ARG A 65 -26.87 -117.54 -49.63
CA ARG A 65 -25.65 -116.74 -49.51
C ARG A 65 -25.80 -115.34 -50.10
N ILE A 66 -26.49 -115.20 -51.23
CA ILE A 66 -26.82 -113.90 -51.82
C ILE A 66 -27.71 -113.09 -50.86
N TYR A 67 -28.74 -113.68 -50.27
CA TYR A 67 -29.59 -113.00 -49.30
C TYR A 67 -28.81 -112.53 -48.07
N GLU A 68 -27.94 -113.37 -47.50
CA GLU A 68 -27.06 -112.98 -46.39
C GLU A 68 -26.16 -111.80 -46.74
N LEU A 69 -25.55 -111.80 -47.92
CA LEU A 69 -24.69 -110.71 -48.39
C LEU A 69 -25.49 -109.41 -48.56
N VAL A 70 -26.69 -109.47 -49.14
CA VAL A 70 -27.56 -108.30 -49.29
C VAL A 70 -27.98 -107.75 -47.93
N VAL A 71 -28.39 -108.61 -46.99
CA VAL A 71 -28.74 -108.20 -45.62
C VAL A 71 -27.54 -107.55 -44.94
N GLY A 72 -26.36 -108.14 -45.04
CA GLY A 72 -25.12 -107.57 -44.49
C GLY A 72 -24.78 -106.20 -45.10
N MET A 73 -24.89 -106.05 -46.42
CA MET A 73 -24.69 -104.77 -47.11
C MET A 73 -25.69 -103.70 -46.66
N VAL A 74 -26.97 -104.07 -46.49
CA VAL A 74 -28.01 -103.15 -46.00
C VAL A 74 -27.72 -102.72 -44.56
N GLN A 75 -27.38 -103.66 -43.67
CA GLN A 75 -27.01 -103.36 -42.29
C GLN A 75 -25.77 -102.46 -42.21
N GLN A 76 -24.74 -102.74 -43.02
CA GLN A 76 -23.54 -101.92 -43.08
C GLN A 76 -23.85 -100.50 -43.62
N SER A 77 -24.72 -100.39 -44.62
CA SER A 77 -25.18 -99.10 -45.15
C SER A 77 -25.96 -98.29 -44.11
N ILE A 78 -26.84 -98.94 -43.34
CA ILE A 78 -27.55 -98.31 -42.23
C ILE A 78 -26.56 -97.82 -41.18
N TYR A 79 -25.61 -98.66 -40.75
CA TYR A 79 -24.59 -98.30 -39.78
C TYR A 79 -23.76 -97.08 -40.22
N PHE A 80 -23.31 -97.04 -41.48
CA PHE A 80 -22.54 -95.90 -41.98
C PHE A 80 -23.37 -94.62 -42.05
N LYS A 81 -24.65 -94.71 -42.44
CA LYS A 81 -25.55 -93.56 -42.45
C LYS A 81 -25.79 -93.03 -41.04
N ASP A 82 -26.09 -93.90 -40.09
CA ASP A 82 -26.32 -93.53 -38.69
C ASP A 82 -25.08 -92.89 -38.06
N HIS A 83 -23.89 -93.45 -38.34
CA HIS A 83 -22.63 -92.88 -37.89
C HIS A 83 -22.40 -91.49 -38.50
N ALA A 84 -22.58 -91.33 -39.81
CA ALA A 84 -22.40 -90.03 -40.47
C ALA A 84 -23.39 -88.98 -39.95
N VAL A 85 -24.65 -89.36 -39.72
CA VAL A 85 -25.66 -88.46 -39.12
C VAL A 85 -25.24 -88.06 -37.72
N ARG A 86 -24.83 -89.01 -36.88
CA ARG A 86 -24.38 -88.72 -35.50
C ARG A 86 -23.17 -87.79 -35.49
N GLU A 87 -22.16 -88.05 -36.32
CA GLU A 87 -20.96 -87.21 -36.40
C GLU A 87 -21.32 -85.77 -36.83
N VAL A 88 -22.19 -85.61 -37.82
CA VAL A 88 -22.67 -84.29 -38.25
C VAL A 88 -23.46 -83.60 -37.14
N SER A 89 -24.33 -84.32 -36.43
CA SER A 89 -25.08 -83.78 -35.29
C SER A 89 -24.18 -83.31 -34.15
N GLU A 90 -23.17 -84.09 -33.77
CA GLU A 90 -22.20 -83.70 -32.73
C GLU A 90 -21.37 -82.47 -33.14
N GLN A 91 -20.97 -82.38 -34.41
CA GLN A 91 -20.25 -81.22 -34.92
C GLN A 91 -21.14 -79.97 -34.98
N LEU A 92 -22.43 -80.14 -35.28
CA LEU A 92 -23.40 -79.05 -35.27
C LEU A 92 -23.59 -78.52 -33.85
N GLU A 93 -23.79 -79.42 -32.88
CA GLU A 93 -23.96 -79.05 -31.47
C GLU A 93 -22.74 -78.30 -30.92
N LYS A 94 -21.51 -78.77 -31.22
CA LYS A 94 -20.27 -78.08 -30.84
C LYS A 94 -20.18 -76.68 -31.46
N LYS A 95 -20.60 -76.52 -32.72
CA LYS A 95 -20.61 -75.21 -33.39
C LYS A 95 -21.66 -74.27 -32.80
N GLU A 96 -22.83 -74.77 -32.44
CA GLU A 96 -23.87 -73.99 -31.78
C GLU A 96 -23.43 -73.52 -30.40
N GLN A 97 -22.82 -74.40 -29.60
CA GLN A 97 -22.23 -74.03 -28.31
C GLN A 97 -21.16 -72.95 -28.45
N LEU A 98 -20.22 -73.11 -29.40
CA LEU A 98 -19.20 -72.09 -29.67
C LEU A 98 -19.81 -70.77 -30.14
N MET A 99 -20.88 -70.81 -30.94
CA MET A 99 -21.57 -69.61 -31.40
C MET A 99 -22.20 -68.86 -30.24
N LEU A 100 -22.84 -69.56 -29.31
CA LEU A 100 -23.42 -68.96 -28.10
C LEU A 100 -22.34 -68.32 -27.22
N GLU A 101 -21.22 -69.03 -26.99
CA GLU A 101 -20.09 -68.48 -26.21
C GLU A 101 -19.51 -67.21 -26.85
N LEU A 102 -19.35 -67.20 -28.18
CA LEU A 102 -18.84 -66.03 -28.89
C LEU A 102 -19.83 -64.86 -28.86
N GLN A 103 -21.13 -65.13 -28.97
CA GLN A 103 -22.18 -64.11 -28.84
C GLN A 103 -22.19 -63.50 -27.44
N GLU A 104 -22.05 -64.31 -26.40
CA GLU A 104 -21.97 -63.85 -25.02
C GLU A 104 -20.72 -62.97 -24.80
N LYS A 105 -19.54 -63.44 -25.21
CA LYS A 105 -18.30 -62.66 -25.13
C LYS A 105 -18.39 -61.33 -25.89
N LEU A 106 -19.02 -61.34 -27.07
CA LEU A 106 -19.22 -60.13 -27.87
C LEU A 106 -20.18 -59.16 -27.17
N HIS A 107 -21.23 -59.66 -26.52
CA HIS A 107 -22.13 -58.83 -25.73
C HIS A 107 -21.43 -58.20 -24.52
N GLN A 108 -20.70 -59.00 -23.75
CA GLN A 108 -19.91 -58.54 -22.60
C GLN A 108 -18.89 -57.48 -23.02
N THR A 109 -18.14 -57.73 -24.10
CA THR A 109 -17.15 -56.77 -24.62
C THR A 109 -17.80 -55.46 -25.03
N LYS A 110 -18.97 -55.51 -25.70
CA LYS A 110 -19.72 -54.30 -26.06
C LYS A 110 -20.16 -53.49 -24.83
N GLN A 111 -20.64 -54.17 -23.79
CA GLN A 111 -21.00 -53.50 -22.54
C GLN A 111 -19.78 -52.85 -21.89
N THR A 112 -18.65 -53.56 -21.77
CA THR A 112 -17.42 -53.00 -21.22
C THR A 112 -16.93 -51.78 -22.00
N VAL A 113 -16.97 -51.82 -23.34
CA VAL A 113 -16.60 -50.67 -24.18
C VAL A 113 -17.51 -49.48 -23.92
N GLN A 114 -18.82 -49.69 -23.79
CA GLN A 114 -19.78 -48.62 -23.47
C GLN A 114 -19.52 -48.00 -22.10
N THR A 115 -19.27 -48.83 -21.08
CA THR A 115 -18.93 -48.36 -19.73
C THR A 115 -17.63 -47.56 -19.74
N LEU A 116 -16.56 -48.08 -20.35
CA LEU A 116 -15.28 -47.37 -20.46
C LEU A 116 -15.41 -46.05 -21.23
N GLN A 117 -16.28 -45.99 -22.23
CA GLN A 117 -16.53 -44.78 -22.98
C GLN A 117 -17.25 -43.72 -22.12
N ALA A 118 -18.21 -44.13 -21.29
CA ALA A 118 -18.88 -43.25 -20.33
C ALA A 118 -17.91 -42.73 -19.27
N GLU A 119 -17.11 -43.63 -18.66
CA GLU A 119 -16.08 -43.26 -17.68
C GLU A 119 -15.05 -42.29 -18.27
N LYS A 120 -14.63 -42.52 -19.52
CA LYS A 120 -13.71 -41.60 -20.22
C LYS A 120 -14.33 -40.21 -20.41
N GLN A 121 -15.61 -40.13 -20.76
CA GLN A 121 -16.30 -38.84 -20.90
C GLN A 121 -16.39 -38.10 -19.57
N GLU A 122 -16.72 -38.81 -18.48
CA GLU A 122 -16.77 -38.26 -17.14
C GLU A 122 -15.39 -37.76 -16.69
N LEU A 123 -14.34 -38.58 -16.86
CA LEU A 123 -12.96 -38.18 -16.56
C LEU A 123 -12.51 -36.95 -17.35
N THR A 124 -12.90 -36.86 -18.62
CA THR A 124 -12.60 -35.69 -19.46
C THR A 124 -13.30 -34.45 -18.92
N ALA A 125 -14.57 -34.56 -18.50
CA ALA A 125 -15.31 -33.44 -17.92
C ALA A 125 -14.68 -32.96 -16.59
N VAL A 126 -14.31 -33.90 -15.71
CA VAL A 126 -13.60 -33.61 -14.46
C VAL A 126 -12.24 -32.94 -14.73
N GLN A 127 -11.49 -33.41 -15.72
CA GLN A 127 -10.20 -32.84 -16.09
C GLN A 127 -10.33 -31.37 -16.55
N VAL A 128 -11.36 -31.08 -17.36
CA VAL A 128 -11.64 -29.70 -17.82
C VAL A 128 -12.00 -28.79 -16.65
N GLU A 129 -12.86 -29.27 -15.73
CA GLU A 129 -13.24 -28.49 -14.55
C GLU A 129 -12.06 -28.25 -13.60
N GLN A 130 -11.22 -29.26 -13.36
CA GLN A 130 -10.00 -29.10 -12.57
C GLN A 130 -9.01 -28.12 -13.22
N ALA A 131 -8.86 -28.14 -14.54
CA ALA A 131 -8.01 -27.19 -15.25
C ALA A 131 -8.53 -25.75 -15.09
N LYS A 132 -9.86 -25.57 -15.12
CA LYS A 132 -10.49 -24.26 -14.88
C LYS A 132 -10.25 -23.76 -13.45
N GLN A 133 -10.45 -24.62 -12.45
CA GLN A 133 -10.19 -24.29 -11.04
C GLN A 133 -8.71 -23.94 -10.78
N LEU A 134 -7.78 -24.63 -11.44
CA LEU A 134 -6.35 -24.32 -11.36
C LEU A 134 -6.04 -22.94 -11.94
N GLU A 135 -6.63 -22.57 -13.08
CA GLU A 135 -6.40 -21.25 -13.67
C GLU A 135 -7.03 -20.14 -12.82
N GLU A 136 -8.23 -20.33 -12.28
CA GLU A 136 -8.85 -19.40 -11.33
C GLU A 136 -7.98 -19.21 -10.07
N GLY A 137 -7.41 -20.30 -9.53
CA GLY A 137 -6.47 -20.24 -8.42
C GLY A 137 -5.17 -19.50 -8.76
N ARG A 138 -4.64 -19.69 -9.98
CA ARG A 138 -3.45 -18.99 -10.48
C ARG A 138 -3.69 -17.49 -10.57
N LEU A 139 -4.80 -17.07 -11.16
CA LEU A 139 -5.20 -15.67 -11.27
C LEU A 139 -5.43 -15.02 -9.89
N SER A 140 -6.06 -15.74 -8.95
CA SER A 140 -6.24 -15.28 -7.58
C SER A 140 -4.90 -15.06 -6.86
N THR A 141 -3.95 -15.97 -7.07
CA THR A 141 -2.59 -15.85 -6.52
C THR A 141 -1.84 -14.66 -7.12
N GLU A 142 -1.92 -14.47 -8.43
CA GLU A 142 -1.32 -13.32 -9.12
C GLU A 142 -1.89 -11.99 -8.60
N ASN A 143 -3.22 -11.89 -8.47
CA ASN A 143 -3.87 -10.72 -7.88
C ASN A 143 -3.42 -10.45 -6.43
N SER A 144 -3.26 -11.50 -5.64
CA SER A 144 -2.76 -11.38 -4.26
C SER A 144 -1.32 -10.89 -4.22
N GLN A 145 -0.46 -11.35 -5.13
CA GLN A 145 0.93 -10.88 -5.25
C GLN A 145 1.00 -9.41 -5.66
N LEU A 146 0.18 -8.98 -6.62
CA LEU A 146 0.07 -7.56 -7.00
C LEU A 146 -0.37 -6.69 -5.82
N LEU A 147 -1.38 -7.15 -5.06
CA LEU A 147 -1.85 -6.44 -3.88
C LEU A 147 -0.77 -6.35 -2.80
N ILE A 148 -0.02 -7.43 -2.56
CA ILE A 148 1.13 -7.42 -1.63
C ILE A 148 2.20 -6.42 -2.08
N ALA A 149 2.51 -6.36 -3.37
CA ALA A 149 3.47 -5.41 -3.92
C ALA A 149 3.01 -3.96 -3.70
N GLU A 150 1.74 -3.65 -3.96
CA GLU A 150 1.16 -2.32 -3.72
C GLU A 150 1.21 -1.94 -2.24
N TYR A 151 0.86 -2.85 -1.34
CA TYR A 151 0.97 -2.60 0.11
C TYR A 151 2.40 -2.38 0.56
N LYS A 152 3.36 -3.10 -0.04
CA LYS A 152 4.78 -2.93 0.27
C LYS A 152 5.26 -1.54 -0.15
N GLU A 153 4.94 -1.10 -1.36
CA GLU A 153 5.27 0.24 -1.85
C GLU A 153 4.63 1.35 -1.00
N LYS A 154 3.36 1.18 -0.62
CA LYS A 154 2.66 2.09 0.30
C LYS A 154 3.33 2.15 1.67
N ASN A 155 3.74 1.00 2.21
CA ASN A 155 4.42 0.92 3.51
C ASN A 155 5.81 1.56 3.46
N ASP A 156 6.57 1.33 2.39
CA ASP A 156 7.87 1.98 2.17
C ASP A 156 7.72 3.51 2.07
N SER A 157 6.67 3.97 1.37
CA SER A 157 6.34 5.41 1.26
C SER A 157 5.96 6.02 2.61
N LEU A 158 5.11 5.33 3.39
CA LEU A 158 4.72 5.77 4.73
C LEU A 158 5.92 5.77 5.69
N THR A 159 6.79 4.77 5.62
CA THR A 159 8.02 4.69 6.41
C THR A 159 8.95 5.84 6.08
N GLY A 160 9.10 6.17 4.79
CA GLY A 160 9.84 7.35 4.34
C GLY A 160 9.24 8.67 4.87
N LEU A 161 7.91 8.78 4.90
CA LEU A 161 7.22 9.96 5.43
C LEU A 161 7.38 10.08 6.96
N VAL A 162 7.27 8.98 7.69
CA VAL A 162 7.51 8.92 9.15
C VAL A 162 8.93 9.37 9.47
N THR A 163 9.92 8.90 8.72
CA THR A 163 11.32 9.30 8.88
C THR A 163 11.49 10.81 8.69
N LYS A 164 10.85 11.40 7.66
CA LYS A 164 10.86 12.85 7.47
C LYS A 164 10.23 13.62 8.63
N TYR A 165 9.08 13.15 9.13
CA TYR A 165 8.42 13.79 10.27
C TYR A 165 9.23 13.68 11.57
N GLN A 166 9.91 12.56 11.79
CA GLN A 166 10.85 12.43 12.90
C GLN A 166 11.99 13.44 12.78
N GLY A 167 12.57 13.61 11.58
CA GLY A 167 13.57 14.65 11.32
C GLY A 167 13.07 16.06 11.63
N TYR A 168 11.85 16.41 11.20
CA TYR A 168 11.24 17.71 11.54
C TYR A 168 10.96 17.89 13.03
N ALA A 169 10.63 16.81 13.74
CA ALA A 169 10.41 16.87 15.18
C ALA A 169 11.73 17.12 15.93
N GLU A 170 12.81 16.44 15.53
CA GLU A 170 14.15 16.66 16.07
C GLU A 170 14.66 18.08 15.78
N GLU A 171 14.52 18.56 14.54
CA GLU A 171 14.89 19.93 14.16
C GLU A 171 14.10 20.98 14.93
N ASN A 172 12.78 20.79 15.11
CA ASN A 172 11.96 21.70 15.92
C ASN A 172 12.43 21.73 17.38
N GLU A 173 12.80 20.58 17.94
CA GLU A 173 13.26 20.53 19.32
C GLU A 173 14.63 21.22 19.47
N GLN A 174 15.53 21.04 18.51
CA GLN A 174 16.79 21.78 18.44
C GLN A 174 16.57 23.29 18.31
N LEU A 175 15.65 23.72 17.44
CA LEU A 175 15.30 25.14 17.26
C LEU A 175 14.70 25.76 18.53
N LYS A 176 13.86 25.03 19.27
CA LYS A 176 13.34 25.50 20.56
C LYS A 176 14.45 25.71 21.57
N VAL A 177 15.41 24.79 21.65
CA VAL A 177 16.57 24.91 22.54
C VAL A 177 17.42 26.12 22.14
N ALA A 178 17.80 26.23 20.86
CA ALA A 178 18.58 27.36 20.35
C ALA A 178 17.87 28.71 20.57
N PHE A 179 16.55 28.76 20.34
CA PHE A 179 15.74 29.95 20.60
C PHE A 179 15.69 30.31 22.09
N ALA A 180 15.57 29.31 22.98
CA ALA A 180 15.60 29.55 24.42
C ALA A 180 16.95 30.10 24.87
N GLU A 181 18.06 29.53 24.38
CA GLU A 181 19.43 29.99 24.66
C GLU A 181 19.65 31.43 24.15
N GLU A 182 19.26 31.73 22.91
CA GLU A 182 19.42 33.07 22.33
C GLU A 182 18.53 34.12 23.04
N LYS A 183 17.30 33.74 23.41
CA LYS A 183 16.42 34.59 24.22
C LYS A 183 17.03 34.89 25.58
N GLU A 184 17.62 33.89 26.24
CA GLU A 184 18.26 34.08 27.54
C GLU A 184 19.52 34.94 27.43
N ALA A 185 20.32 34.75 26.39
CA ALA A 185 21.47 35.59 26.08
C ALA A 185 21.08 37.06 25.85
N LEU A 186 20.03 37.31 25.06
CA LEU A 186 19.49 38.65 24.81
C LEU A 186 18.94 39.30 26.08
N LEU A 187 18.20 38.56 26.90
CA LEU A 187 17.69 39.07 28.18
C LEU A 187 18.83 39.44 29.13
N THR A 188 19.87 38.60 29.19
CA THR A 188 21.05 38.84 30.01
C THR A 188 21.81 40.07 29.52
N ALA A 189 22.04 40.18 28.21
CA ALA A 189 22.68 41.34 27.58
C ALA A 189 21.92 42.64 27.85
N ALA A 190 20.60 42.63 27.63
CA ALA A 190 19.73 43.78 27.90
C ALA A 190 19.72 44.17 29.40
N ALA A 191 19.73 43.18 30.30
CA ALA A 191 19.81 43.44 31.74
C ALA A 191 21.17 44.07 32.12
N THR A 192 22.28 43.57 31.57
CA THR A 192 23.61 44.17 31.80
C THR A 192 23.72 45.57 31.23
N GLU A 193 23.22 45.82 30.02
CA GLU A 193 23.22 47.15 29.41
C GLU A 193 22.36 48.13 30.22
N LYS A 194 21.16 47.70 30.66
CA LYS A 194 20.31 48.48 31.55
C LYS A 194 21.04 48.84 32.84
N GLN A 195 21.71 47.88 33.47
CA GLN A 195 22.47 48.11 34.70
C GLN A 195 23.63 49.11 34.47
N GLN A 196 24.34 49.00 33.35
CA GLN A 196 25.40 49.93 32.98
C GLN A 196 24.85 51.35 32.74
N LEU A 197 23.71 51.48 32.05
CA LEU A 197 23.05 52.76 31.82
C LEU A 197 22.54 53.37 33.14
N GLU A 198 21.97 52.58 34.06
CA GLU A 198 21.57 53.06 35.39
C GLU A 198 22.78 53.54 36.21
N GLN A 199 23.91 52.83 36.14
CA GLN A 199 25.17 53.28 36.78
C GLN A 199 25.72 54.56 36.14
N ALA A 200 25.70 54.67 34.81
CA ALA A 200 26.13 55.87 34.12
C ALA A 200 25.22 57.06 34.45
N LEU A 201 23.89 56.86 34.49
CA LEU A 201 22.92 57.88 34.82
C LEU A 201 23.08 58.36 36.27
N THR A 202 23.26 57.45 37.22
CA THR A 202 23.49 57.81 38.63
C THR A 202 24.80 58.59 38.81
N THR A 203 25.86 58.17 38.12
CA THR A 203 27.14 58.90 38.11
C THR A 203 26.98 60.30 37.53
N ALA A 204 26.40 60.44 36.34
CA ALA A 204 26.15 61.73 35.70
C ALA A 204 25.23 62.63 36.55
N THR A 205 24.23 62.06 37.22
CA THR A 205 23.34 62.81 38.13
C THR A 205 24.09 63.32 39.35
N ASN A 206 24.97 62.50 39.94
CA ASN A 206 25.80 62.91 41.07
C ASN A 206 26.82 63.98 40.67
N GLU A 207 27.43 63.85 39.50
CA GLU A 207 28.31 64.87 38.92
C GLU A 207 27.57 66.18 38.65
N ALA A 208 26.36 66.12 38.08
CA ALA A 208 25.52 67.28 37.85
C ALA A 208 25.18 67.99 39.17
N LYS A 209 24.78 67.26 40.22
CA LYS A 209 24.54 67.82 41.56
C LYS A 209 25.80 68.43 42.17
N ALA A 210 26.96 67.80 42.02
CA ALA A 210 28.22 68.33 42.52
C ALA A 210 28.64 69.60 41.77
N ASN A 211 28.43 69.65 40.46
CA ASN A 211 28.67 70.84 39.64
C ASN A 211 27.69 71.96 39.97
N GLU A 212 26.41 71.64 40.21
CA GLU A 212 25.40 72.60 40.65
C GLU A 212 25.77 73.19 42.02
N ALA A 213 26.17 72.34 42.98
CA ALA A 213 26.68 72.79 44.28
C ALA A 213 27.89 73.73 44.13
N LYS A 214 28.87 73.36 43.30
CA LYS A 214 30.02 74.24 43.00
C LYS A 214 29.60 75.55 42.32
N ALA A 215 28.63 75.52 41.40
CA ALA A 215 28.12 76.72 40.75
C ALA A 215 27.46 77.66 41.77
N THR A 216 26.63 77.14 42.67
CA THR A 216 26.01 77.94 43.75
C THR A 216 27.05 78.52 44.71
N GLU A 217 28.12 77.77 45.01
CA GLU A 217 29.21 78.24 45.87
C GLU A 217 30.02 79.36 45.19
N LEU A 218 30.31 79.22 43.89
CA LEU A 218 30.95 80.25 43.08
C LEU A 218 30.07 81.49 42.93
N GLU A 219 28.76 81.34 42.72
CA GLU A 219 27.81 82.45 42.67
C GLU A 219 27.80 83.23 43.99
N LYS A 220 27.80 82.52 45.13
CA LYS A 220 27.88 83.14 46.45
C LYS A 220 29.20 83.88 46.65
N ALA A 221 30.34 83.26 46.30
CA ALA A 221 31.64 83.90 46.39
C ALA A 221 31.73 85.16 45.50
N LEU A 222 31.16 85.10 44.29
CA LEU A 222 31.11 86.24 43.36
C LEU A 222 30.21 87.36 43.87
N ALA A 223 29.09 87.03 44.52
CA ALA A 223 28.23 88.01 45.18
C ALA A 223 28.93 88.69 46.38
N GLU A 224 29.63 87.91 47.21
CA GLU A 224 30.43 88.44 48.32
C GLU A 224 31.54 89.37 47.82
N GLU A 225 32.23 89.00 46.74
CA GLU A 225 33.30 89.82 46.19
C GLU A 225 32.78 91.08 45.49
N LYS A 226 31.63 91.02 44.83
CA LYS A 226 30.92 92.21 44.33
C LYS A 226 30.54 93.15 45.47
N ALA A 227 30.00 92.64 46.57
CA ALA A 227 29.64 93.44 47.73
C ALA A 227 30.87 94.15 48.35
N LYS A 228 32.01 93.44 48.45
CA LYS A 228 33.27 94.07 48.88
C LYS A 228 33.76 95.13 47.92
N ALA A 229 33.69 94.86 46.61
CA ALA A 229 34.10 95.82 45.58
C ALA A 229 33.23 97.09 45.63
N GLU A 230 31.92 96.96 45.79
CA GLU A 230 30.98 98.08 45.98
C GLU A 230 31.26 98.87 47.25
N GLN A 231 31.57 98.18 48.36
CA GLN A 231 31.93 98.83 49.61
C GLN A 231 33.26 99.58 49.49
N ALA A 232 34.23 99.03 48.76
CA ALA A 232 35.50 99.66 48.50
C ALA A 232 35.35 100.89 47.58
N THR A 233 34.52 100.84 46.54
CA THR A 233 34.23 102.01 45.69
C THR A 233 33.49 103.09 46.44
N ALA A 234 32.52 102.75 47.31
CA ALA A 234 31.83 103.72 48.16
C ALA A 234 32.81 104.45 49.10
N LEU A 235 33.71 103.72 49.77
CA LEU A 235 34.78 104.31 50.59
C LEU A 235 35.73 105.22 49.80
N LEU A 236 36.00 104.88 48.54
CA LEU A 236 36.85 105.67 47.65
C LEU A 236 36.15 106.95 47.20
N GLN A 237 34.84 106.89 46.92
CA GLN A 237 34.00 108.05 46.63
C GLN A 237 33.93 109.00 47.83
N GLU A 238 33.68 108.48 49.03
CA GLU A 238 33.65 109.28 50.27
C GLU A 238 35.00 109.98 50.51
N ARG A 239 36.12 109.28 50.29
CA ARG A 239 37.46 109.88 50.35
C ARG A 239 37.68 110.96 49.30
N HIS A 240 37.15 110.78 48.09
CA HIS A 240 37.27 111.76 47.02
C HIS A 240 36.43 113.02 47.32
N GLU A 241 35.21 112.86 47.85
CA GLU A 241 34.35 113.96 48.30
C GLU A 241 35.02 114.77 49.42
N LEU A 242 35.59 114.10 50.42
CA LEU A 242 36.39 114.76 51.47
C LEU A 242 37.61 115.50 50.93
N ALA A 243 38.25 114.99 49.89
CA ALA A 243 39.38 115.68 49.25
C ALA A 243 38.92 116.93 48.47
N LEU A 244 37.76 116.86 47.81
CA LEU A 244 37.13 118.00 47.13
C LEU A 244 36.69 119.08 48.13
N GLU A 245 36.05 118.71 49.23
CA GLU A 245 35.69 119.65 50.30
C GLU A 245 36.93 120.36 50.87
N ARG A 246 38.02 119.62 51.14
CA ARG A 246 39.29 120.22 51.59
C ARG A 246 39.88 121.20 50.57
N ALA A 247 39.77 120.90 49.28
CA ALA A 247 40.23 121.81 48.23
C ALA A 247 39.39 123.09 48.16
N ILE A 248 38.07 122.99 48.32
CA ILE A 248 37.15 124.14 48.36
C ILE A 248 37.47 125.03 49.57
N VAL A 249 37.58 124.46 50.76
CA VAL A 249 37.91 125.23 51.98
C VAL A 249 39.27 125.93 51.86
N LYS A 250 40.25 125.30 51.21
CA LYS A 250 41.55 125.92 50.97
C LYS A 250 41.45 127.09 49.99
N ALA A 251 40.67 126.95 48.92
CA ALA A 251 40.41 128.02 47.97
C ALA A 251 39.62 129.19 48.60
N GLU A 252 38.64 128.91 49.48
CA GLU A 252 37.92 129.93 50.24
C GLU A 252 38.86 130.72 51.16
N ARG A 253 39.80 130.05 51.83
CA ARG A 253 40.83 130.68 52.66
C ARG A 253 41.73 131.61 51.84
N GLU A 254 42.21 131.16 50.68
CA GLU A 254 43.05 131.96 49.79
C GLU A 254 42.30 133.19 49.25
N TYR A 255 40.99 133.06 48.99
CA TYR A 255 40.15 134.19 48.59
C TYR A 255 39.91 135.18 49.73
N GLN A 256 39.69 134.71 50.95
CA GLN A 256 39.57 135.57 52.14
C GLN A 256 40.87 136.33 52.44
N GLU A 257 42.02 135.68 52.32
CA GLU A 257 43.32 136.35 52.48
C GLU A 257 43.54 137.45 51.42
N LYS A 258 43.16 137.19 50.17
CA LYS A 258 43.20 138.22 49.10
C LYS A 258 42.25 139.39 49.38
N LEU A 259 41.05 139.12 49.90
CA LEU A 259 40.08 140.15 50.26
C LEU A 259 40.58 141.01 51.43
N GLN A 260 41.20 140.38 52.43
CA GLN A 260 41.80 141.07 53.58
C GLN A 260 42.96 141.97 53.16
N ALA A 261 43.84 141.47 52.28
CA ALA A 261 44.95 142.25 51.73
C ALA A 261 44.46 143.47 50.92
N GLN A 262 43.34 143.35 50.21
CA GLN A 262 42.70 144.47 49.52
C GLN A 262 42.10 145.50 50.50
N LEU A 263 41.46 145.05 51.58
CA LEU A 263 40.94 145.93 52.62
C LEU A 263 42.05 146.71 53.32
N ASP A 264 43.20 146.08 53.60
CA ASP A 264 44.35 146.74 54.19
C ASP A 264 44.96 147.81 53.26
N THR A 265 44.98 147.56 51.94
CA THR A 265 45.43 148.56 50.95
C THR A 265 44.46 149.73 50.82
N TYR A 266 43.14 149.49 50.89
CA TYR A 266 42.15 150.58 50.90
C TYR A 266 42.23 151.41 52.19
N ASN A 267 42.42 150.78 53.34
CA ASN A 267 42.58 151.49 54.61
C ASN A 267 43.85 152.35 54.64
N ALA A 268 44.97 151.82 54.13
CA ALA A 268 46.21 152.58 53.98
C ALA A 268 46.02 153.83 53.09
N ARG A 269 45.25 153.68 52.00
CA ARG A 269 44.94 154.79 51.09
C ARG A 269 44.03 155.84 51.72
N ILE A 270 43.10 155.45 52.58
CA ILE A 270 42.24 156.38 53.34
C ILE A 270 43.08 157.19 54.34
N THR A 271 44.02 156.56 55.05
CA THR A 271 44.93 157.26 55.96
C THR A 271 45.87 158.23 55.25
N GLU A 272 46.35 157.90 54.04
CA GLU A 272 47.14 158.84 53.21
C GLU A 272 46.32 160.07 52.80
N LEU A 273 45.08 159.86 52.33
CA LEU A 273 44.19 160.94 51.90
C LEU A 273 43.74 161.84 53.05
N GLN A 274 43.65 161.32 54.27
CA GLN A 274 43.38 162.12 55.47
C GLN A 274 44.59 162.96 55.86
N ALA A 275 45.80 162.40 55.81
CA ALA A 275 47.04 163.15 56.08
C ALA A 275 47.30 164.26 55.04
N GLU A 276 46.88 164.04 53.78
CA GLU A 276 46.97 165.04 52.71
C GLU A 276 45.97 166.19 52.91
N ASN A 277 44.75 165.90 53.38
CA ASN A 277 43.75 166.92 53.72
C ASN A 277 44.19 167.82 54.89
N ASP A 278 44.82 167.25 55.90
CA ASP A 278 45.32 168.00 57.06
C ASP A 278 46.49 168.93 56.68
N ARG A 279 47.36 168.52 55.74
CA ARG A 279 48.40 169.38 55.17
C ARG A 279 47.83 170.54 54.37
N ILE A 280 46.77 170.30 53.61
CA ILE A 280 46.10 171.35 52.83
C ILE A 280 45.45 172.38 53.76
N ARG A 281 44.77 171.95 54.83
CA ARG A 281 44.21 172.85 55.86
C ARG A 281 45.28 173.72 56.51
N ALA A 282 46.41 173.13 56.93
CA ALA A 282 47.52 173.87 57.53
C ALA A 282 48.16 174.89 56.56
N SER A 283 48.13 174.61 55.25
CA SER A 283 48.64 175.53 54.23
C SER A 283 47.73 176.73 53.95
N TYR A 284 46.42 176.60 54.18
CA TYR A 284 45.45 177.69 54.00
C TYR A 284 45.33 178.58 55.24
N GLU A 285 45.48 178.03 56.46
CA GLU A 285 45.52 178.82 57.70
C GLU A 285 46.76 179.74 57.75
N ASN A 286 47.94 179.23 57.38
CA ASN A 286 49.18 180.03 57.34
C ASN A 286 49.16 181.13 56.26
N ARG A 287 48.32 181.03 55.22
CA ARG A 287 48.36 181.93 54.06
C ARG A 287 47.41 183.12 54.14
N LEU A 288 46.59 183.25 55.16
CA LEU A 288 45.71 184.41 55.34
C LEU A 288 45.89 185.15 56.67
N GLU A 289 46.60 184.59 57.66
CA GLU A 289 47.22 185.41 58.71
C GLU A 289 48.22 186.43 58.11
N GLU A 290 48.81 186.14 56.94
CA GLU A 290 49.72 187.06 56.23
C GLU A 290 49.02 188.26 55.56
N LEU A 291 47.71 188.24 55.30
CA LEU A 291 46.98 189.35 54.67
C LEU A 291 46.35 190.34 55.67
N LEU A 292 46.53 190.12 56.98
CA LEU A 292 46.08 191.03 58.06
C LEU A 292 47.17 191.98 58.58
N LYS A 293 48.34 192.04 57.93
CA LYS A 293 49.43 193.00 58.23
C LYS A 293 50.05 193.63 56.97
N SER A 294 49.25 194.37 56.19
CA SER A 294 49.62 195.62 55.50
C SER A 294 48.37 196.24 54.87
#